data_AF-A0A4Q5NIR6-F1
#
_entry.id   AF-A0A4Q5NIR6-F1
#
_cell.length_a   1.000
_cell.length_b   1.000
_cell.length_c   1.000
_cell.angle_alpha   90.00
_cell.angle_beta   90.00
_cell.angle_gamma   90.00
#
_symmetry.space_group_name_H-M   'P 1'
#
loop_
_entity.id
_entity.type
_entity.pdbx_description
1 polymer ?
#
loop_
_entity_poly.entity_id
_entity_poly.type
_entity_poly.pdbx_seq_one_letter_code
_entity_poly.pdbx_strand_id
1 'polypeptide(L)'
;MNKITTWAFRLALIVITLGSIFSLLLRNDDLKFSAFANACSGATEKLYLHQPFSEFAIEYKPWVGVIEDDYYPSHLAREILKRNGAIKKIQLLYEAPRDKVADASCVGMYAIEAKEPDEIEIAPCGKMLPASSIAKSNIVVKYEYGSKNLFDVRPFTVSVVNTQTGEILAQQHSFQLLLGNMSNPKIECCTAGAHLKARESAS
;
A
#
# COMPACT_ATOMS: atom_id res chain seq x y z
N MET A 1 7.19 -6.80 58.88
CA MET A 1 6.68 -7.22 57.55
C MET A 1 7.69 -8.15 56.91
N ASN A 2 7.25 -9.34 56.48
CA ASN A 2 8.14 -10.40 56.01
C ASN A 2 8.64 -10.09 54.58
N LYS A 3 9.95 -10.04 54.34
CA LYS A 3 10.53 -9.61 53.04
C LYS A 3 9.95 -10.41 51.86
N ILE A 4 9.69 -11.70 52.05
CA ILE A 4 9.11 -12.60 51.05
C ILE A 4 7.70 -12.16 50.64
N THR A 5 6.85 -11.76 51.60
CA THR A 5 5.49 -11.27 51.31
C THR A 5 5.49 -9.96 50.53
N THR A 6 6.49 -9.09 50.75
CA THR A 6 6.64 -7.85 49.98
C THR A 6 7.09 -8.11 48.54
N TRP A 7 7.99 -9.09 48.32
CA TRP A 7 8.42 -9.50 46.99
C TRP A 7 7.29 -10.17 46.19
N ALA A 8 6.53 -11.06 46.81
CA ALA A 8 5.37 -11.69 46.19
C ALA A 8 4.30 -10.66 45.78
N PHE A 9 4.01 -9.68 46.64
CA PHE A 9 3.06 -8.62 46.33
C PHE A 9 3.53 -7.72 45.18
N ARG A 10 4.83 -7.35 45.15
CA ARG A 10 5.41 -6.58 44.05
C ARG A 10 5.35 -7.34 42.72
N LEU A 11 5.64 -8.64 42.73
CA LEU A 11 5.58 -9.47 41.53
C LEU A 11 4.14 -9.62 41.02
N ALA A 12 3.18 -9.85 41.92
CA ALA A 12 1.76 -9.87 41.57
C ALA A 12 1.27 -8.54 40.97
N LEU A 13 1.68 -7.40 41.55
CA LEU A 13 1.35 -6.08 41.03
C LEU A 13 1.91 -5.88 39.61
N ILE A 14 3.17 -6.26 39.38
CA ILE A 14 3.80 -6.19 38.04
C ILE A 14 3.02 -7.03 37.02
N VAL A 15 2.66 -8.27 37.36
CA VAL A 15 1.89 -9.16 36.47
C VAL A 15 0.52 -8.58 36.14
N ILE A 16 -0.20 -8.04 37.12
CA ILE A 16 -1.51 -7.39 36.91
C ILE A 16 -1.37 -6.15 36.01
N THR A 17 -0.32 -5.36 36.22
CA THR A 17 -0.07 -4.13 35.46
C THR A 17 0.28 -4.47 34.01
N LEU A 18 1.17 -5.44 33.78
CA LEU A 18 1.52 -5.93 32.45
C LEU A 18 0.32 -6.57 31.74
N GLY A 19 -0.48 -7.36 32.45
CA GLY A 19 -1.72 -7.92 31.91
C GLY A 19 -2.71 -6.83 31.48
N SER A 20 -2.86 -5.79 32.28
CA SER A 20 -3.75 -4.65 31.96
C SER A 20 -3.24 -3.85 30.76
N ILE A 21 -1.93 -3.60 30.66
CA ILE A 21 -1.31 -2.95 29.50
C ILE A 21 -1.51 -3.79 28.24
N PHE A 22 -1.31 -5.10 28.34
CA PHE A 22 -1.49 -6.02 27.21
C PHE A 22 -2.96 -6.06 26.74
N SER A 23 -3.92 -6.14 27.67
CA SER A 23 -5.35 -6.06 27.33
C SER A 23 -5.74 -4.71 26.69
N LEU A 24 -5.14 -3.60 27.13
CA LEU A 24 -5.33 -2.29 26.51
C LEU A 24 -4.77 -2.24 25.07
N LEU A 25 -3.60 -2.84 24.83
CA LEU A 25 -3.01 -2.93 23.49
C LEU A 25 -3.89 -3.76 22.55
N LEU A 26 -4.31 -4.95 22.96
CA LEU A 26 -5.20 -5.80 22.15
C LEU A 26 -6.53 -5.11 21.83
N ARG A 27 -7.13 -4.43 22.81
CA ARG A 27 -8.37 -3.68 22.60
C ARG A 27 -8.20 -2.52 21.62
N ASN A 28 -7.03 -1.88 21.60
CA ASN A 28 -6.72 -0.84 20.63
C ASN A 28 -6.59 -1.41 19.21
N ASP A 29 -6.00 -2.59 19.05
CA ASP A 29 -5.91 -3.29 17.76
C ASP A 29 -7.30 -3.70 17.25
N ASP A 30 -8.17 -4.24 18.11
CA ASP A 30 -9.55 -4.60 17.74
C ASP A 30 -10.34 -3.39 17.23
N LEU A 31 -10.17 -2.22 17.86
CA LEU A 31 -10.79 -0.97 17.41
C LEU A 31 -10.27 -0.53 16.04
N LYS A 32 -8.96 -0.68 15.79
CA LYS A 32 -8.35 -0.38 14.49
C LYS A 32 -8.89 -1.32 13.39
N PHE A 33 -8.94 -2.63 13.66
CA PHE A 33 -9.49 -3.60 12.72
C PHE A 33 -10.97 -3.37 12.43
N SER A 34 -11.77 -3.07 13.47
CA SER A 34 -13.18 -2.74 13.29
C SER A 34 -13.37 -1.47 12.45
N ALA A 35 -12.60 -0.41 12.72
CA ALA A 35 -12.62 0.81 11.92
C ALA A 35 -12.21 0.55 10.46
N PHE A 36 -11.22 -0.32 10.24
CA PHE A 36 -10.79 -0.74 8.91
C PHE A 36 -11.89 -1.52 8.18
N ALA A 37 -12.46 -2.54 8.79
CA ALA A 37 -13.55 -3.33 8.21
C ALA A 37 -14.77 -2.45 7.84
N ASN A 38 -15.11 -1.52 8.72
CA ASN A 38 -16.18 -0.54 8.45
C ASN A 38 -15.84 0.35 7.25
N ALA A 39 -14.60 0.85 7.15
CA ALA A 39 -14.16 1.62 5.99
C ALA A 39 -14.22 0.76 4.71
N CYS A 40 -13.80 -0.51 4.77
CA CYS A 40 -13.81 -1.43 3.63
C CYS A 40 -15.21 -1.66 3.05
N SER A 41 -16.28 -1.56 3.86
CA SER A 41 -17.66 -1.64 3.33
C SER A 41 -18.01 -0.52 2.34
N GLY A 42 -17.27 0.60 2.37
CA GLY A 42 -17.40 1.71 1.43
C GLY A 42 -16.46 1.63 0.22
N ALA A 43 -15.67 0.56 0.08
CA ALA A 43 -14.81 0.37 -1.07
C ALA A 43 -15.67 0.19 -2.34
N THR A 44 -15.24 0.81 -3.45
CA THR A 44 -15.97 0.75 -4.71
C THR A 44 -15.03 0.57 -5.88
N GLU A 45 -15.52 -0.06 -6.93
CA GLU A 45 -14.79 -0.24 -8.19
C GLU A 45 -15.73 0.09 -9.34
N LYS A 46 -15.19 0.80 -10.33
CA LYS A 46 -15.86 1.15 -11.57
C LYS A 46 -14.91 0.85 -12.72
N LEU A 47 -15.33 -0.05 -13.59
CA LEU A 47 -14.60 -0.45 -14.78
C LEU A 47 -15.35 0.03 -16.01
N TYR A 48 -14.67 0.79 -16.88
CA TYR A 48 -15.23 1.31 -18.13
C TYR A 48 -14.47 0.75 -19.36
N LEU A 49 -13.70 -0.33 -19.17
CA LEU A 49 -12.74 -0.81 -20.15
C LEU A 49 -13.41 -1.42 -21.38
N HIS A 50 -13.20 -0.77 -22.52
CA HIS A 50 -13.51 -1.28 -23.86
C HIS A 50 -12.31 -1.27 -24.82
N GLN A 51 -11.11 -0.87 -24.39
CA GLN A 51 -9.96 -0.71 -25.28
C GLN A 51 -8.74 -1.55 -24.86
N PRO A 52 -8.13 -2.31 -25.78
CA PRO A 52 -6.85 -2.95 -25.53
C PRO A 52 -5.73 -1.91 -25.60
N PHE A 53 -4.92 -1.85 -24.56
CA PHE A 53 -3.63 -1.15 -24.59
C PHE A 53 -2.51 -2.15 -24.37
N SER A 54 -1.37 -1.90 -25.01
CA SER A 54 -0.17 -2.74 -24.92
C SER A 54 0.91 -2.13 -24.04
N GLU A 55 0.71 -0.89 -23.60
CA GLU A 55 1.58 -0.20 -22.65
C GLU A 55 0.78 0.73 -21.75
N PHE A 56 1.30 0.96 -20.54
CA PHE A 56 0.79 1.98 -19.63
C PHE A 56 1.88 2.42 -18.66
N ALA A 57 1.69 3.61 -18.10
CA ALA A 57 2.51 4.10 -17.00
C ALA A 57 1.78 3.93 -15.67
N ILE A 58 2.53 3.71 -14.59
CA ILE A 58 2.02 3.74 -13.23
C ILE A 58 2.72 4.88 -12.50
N GLU A 59 1.95 5.87 -12.06
CA GLU A 59 2.42 6.98 -11.25
C GLU A 59 2.08 6.74 -9.78
N TYR A 60 3.11 6.78 -8.94
CA TYR A 60 2.91 6.66 -7.50
C TYR A 60 3.88 7.49 -6.68
N LYS A 61 3.43 7.84 -5.48
CA LYS A 61 4.24 8.53 -4.47
C LYS A 61 4.39 7.60 -3.26
N PRO A 62 5.59 7.06 -3.01
CA PRO A 62 5.92 6.30 -1.81
C PRO A 62 5.44 7.01 -0.54
N TRP A 63 4.96 6.24 0.43
CA TRP A 63 4.65 6.77 1.74
C TRP A 63 5.32 5.96 2.86
N VAL A 64 5.80 6.67 3.88
CA VAL A 64 6.50 6.11 5.03
C VAL A 64 5.56 5.28 5.91
N GLY A 65 5.99 4.09 6.32
CA GLY A 65 5.24 3.22 7.24
C GLY A 65 4.15 2.37 6.59
N VAL A 66 4.13 2.32 5.25
CA VAL A 66 3.40 1.30 4.49
C VAL A 66 4.25 0.03 4.45
N ILE A 67 3.65 -1.15 4.60
CA ILE A 67 4.34 -2.42 4.36
C ILE A 67 4.41 -2.62 2.84
N GLU A 68 5.64 -2.62 2.33
CA GLU A 68 5.94 -2.34 0.92
C GLU A 68 6.04 -3.60 0.04
N ASP A 69 6.01 -4.80 0.61
CA ASP A 69 6.46 -6.00 -0.10
C ASP A 69 5.43 -6.55 -1.12
N ASP A 70 4.13 -6.52 -0.80
CA ASP A 70 3.11 -7.24 -1.61
C ASP A 70 2.16 -6.34 -2.41
N TYR A 71 2.07 -5.06 -2.06
CA TYR A 71 1.01 -4.16 -2.57
C TYR A 71 1.55 -2.94 -3.31
N TYR A 72 2.86 -2.88 -3.53
CA TYR A 72 3.45 -1.74 -4.18
C TYR A 72 3.17 -1.73 -5.69
N PRO A 73 3.09 -0.54 -6.30
CA PRO A 73 3.01 -0.39 -7.75
C PRO A 73 4.08 -1.17 -8.53
N SER A 74 5.27 -1.36 -7.95
CA SER A 74 6.31 -2.23 -8.51
C SER A 74 5.91 -3.71 -8.54
N HIS A 75 5.35 -4.25 -7.45
CA HIS A 75 4.83 -5.62 -7.42
C HIS A 75 3.67 -5.79 -8.41
N LEU A 76 2.74 -4.84 -8.47
CA LEU A 76 1.66 -4.85 -9.46
C LEU A 76 2.20 -4.86 -10.88
N ALA A 77 3.18 -4.01 -11.20
CA ALA A 77 3.83 -3.99 -12.51
C ALA A 77 4.44 -5.36 -12.86
N ARG A 78 5.17 -5.97 -11.91
CA ARG A 78 5.74 -7.32 -12.10
C ARG A 78 4.67 -8.35 -12.38
N GLU A 79 3.60 -8.38 -11.58
CA GLU A 79 2.52 -9.36 -11.75
C GLU A 79 1.76 -9.18 -13.07
N ILE A 80 1.56 -7.93 -13.52
CA ILE A 80 0.93 -7.66 -14.82
C ILE A 80 1.82 -8.16 -15.97
N LEU A 81 3.13 -7.89 -15.94
CA LEU A 81 4.07 -8.36 -16.96
C LEU A 81 4.16 -9.90 -16.98
N LYS A 82 4.11 -10.57 -15.82
CA LYS A 82 4.10 -12.05 -15.75
C LYS A 82 2.85 -12.68 -16.36
N ARG A 83 1.68 -12.09 -16.10
CA ARG A 83 0.37 -12.73 -16.39
C ARG A 83 -0.22 -12.36 -17.74
N ASN A 84 0.19 -11.23 -18.32
CA ASN A 84 -0.49 -10.67 -19.47
C ASN A 84 0.40 -10.54 -20.70
N GLY A 85 0.25 -11.45 -21.67
CA GLY A 85 0.98 -11.38 -22.94
C GLY A 85 0.61 -10.19 -23.84
N ALA A 86 -0.49 -9.48 -23.56
CA ALA A 86 -0.91 -8.30 -24.33
C ALA A 86 -0.17 -7.02 -23.90
N ILE A 87 0.22 -6.92 -22.63
CA ILE A 87 1.02 -5.80 -22.13
C ILE A 87 2.49 -6.08 -22.46
N LYS A 88 3.10 -5.20 -23.23
CA LYS A 88 4.48 -5.31 -23.72
C LYS A 88 5.46 -4.42 -22.97
N LYS A 89 4.96 -3.39 -22.28
CA LYS A 89 5.79 -2.43 -21.56
C LYS A 89 5.00 -1.78 -20.43
N ILE A 90 5.63 -1.63 -19.28
CA ILE A 90 5.15 -0.82 -18.17
C ILE A 90 6.20 0.25 -17.85
N GLN A 91 5.72 1.46 -17.60
CA GLN A 91 6.57 2.54 -17.10
C GLN A 91 6.22 2.80 -15.63
N LEU A 92 7.15 2.62 -14.72
CA LEU A 92 6.98 3.01 -13.31
C LEU A 92 7.54 4.40 -13.09
N LEU A 93 6.66 5.34 -12.77
CA LEU A 93 6.97 6.71 -12.43
C LEU A 93 6.82 6.90 -10.92
N TYR A 94 7.92 7.23 -10.23
CA TYR A 94 7.91 7.32 -8.78
C TYR A 94 8.66 8.53 -8.24
N GLU A 95 8.15 9.06 -7.14
CA GLU A 95 8.81 10.13 -6.39
C GLU A 95 9.71 9.50 -5.32
N ALA A 96 11.02 9.74 -5.34
CA ALA A 96 11.88 9.24 -4.26
C ALA A 96 11.50 9.93 -2.93
N PRO A 97 11.17 9.19 -1.86
CA PRO A 97 10.71 9.78 -0.62
C PRO A 97 11.88 10.46 0.11
N ARG A 98 11.70 11.73 0.48
CA ARG A 98 12.75 12.60 1.04
C ARG A 98 13.43 12.04 2.29
N ASP A 99 12.71 11.23 3.06
CA ASP A 99 13.15 10.66 4.33
C ASP A 99 13.89 9.32 4.20
N LYS A 100 13.77 8.61 3.06
CA LYS A 100 14.54 7.39 2.77
C LYS A 100 15.77 7.63 1.91
N VAL A 101 16.01 8.89 1.57
CA VAL A 101 17.10 9.32 0.71
C VAL A 101 18.22 9.85 1.60
N ALA A 102 19.33 9.12 1.68
CA ALA A 102 20.50 9.52 2.47
C ALA A 102 21.21 10.76 1.91
N ASP A 103 21.00 11.08 0.64
CA ASP A 103 21.61 12.21 -0.06
C ASP A 103 20.53 13.06 -0.75
N ALA A 104 20.42 14.34 -0.36
CA ALA A 104 19.46 15.28 -0.92
C ALA A 104 19.46 15.37 -2.47
N SER A 105 20.56 14.97 -3.13
CA SER A 105 20.67 14.88 -4.58
C SER A 105 19.73 13.85 -5.23
N CYS A 106 19.20 12.89 -4.46
CA CYS A 106 18.32 11.83 -4.94
C CYS A 106 16.83 12.14 -4.77
N VAL A 107 16.48 13.36 -4.35
CA VAL A 107 15.09 13.80 -4.25
C VAL A 107 14.61 14.18 -5.64
N GLY A 108 13.64 13.46 -6.17
CA GLY A 108 13.11 13.73 -7.50
C GLY A 108 12.12 12.70 -7.99
N MET A 109 11.62 12.93 -9.22
CA MET A 109 10.79 11.99 -9.95
C MET A 109 11.67 11.14 -10.88
N TYR A 110 11.52 9.83 -10.78
CA TYR A 110 12.29 8.85 -11.55
C TYR A 110 11.38 7.91 -12.32
N ALA A 111 11.97 7.27 -13.33
CA ALA A 111 11.31 6.36 -14.22
C ALA A 111 12.06 5.03 -14.33
N ILE A 112 11.29 3.95 -14.42
CA ILE A 112 11.74 2.62 -14.86
C ILE A 112 10.87 2.22 -16.04
N GLU A 113 11.46 1.91 -17.18
CA GLU A 113 10.75 1.27 -18.29
C GLU A 113 11.09 -0.23 -18.28
N ALA A 114 10.06 -1.06 -18.18
CA ALA A 114 10.23 -2.51 -18.11
C ALA A 114 9.33 -3.22 -19.13
N LYS A 115 9.91 -4.18 -19.82
CA LYS A 115 9.23 -5.13 -20.71
C LYS A 115 9.15 -6.51 -20.08
N GLU A 116 10.09 -6.81 -19.18
CA GLU A 116 10.13 -8.07 -18.43
C GLU A 116 9.99 -7.81 -16.92
N PRO A 117 9.45 -8.77 -16.14
CA PRO A 117 9.20 -8.58 -14.71
C PRO A 117 10.47 -8.31 -13.87
N ASP A 118 11.61 -8.84 -14.27
CA ASP A 118 12.90 -8.68 -13.59
C ASP A 118 13.54 -7.31 -13.82
N GLU A 119 13.12 -6.58 -14.84
CA GLU A 119 13.55 -5.19 -15.10
C GLU A 119 12.93 -4.18 -14.12
N ILE A 120 11.91 -4.59 -13.36
CA ILE A 120 11.26 -3.77 -12.32
C ILE A 120 12.14 -3.76 -11.05
N GLU A 121 13.24 -3.00 -11.08
CA GLU A 121 14.15 -2.84 -9.96
C GLU A 121 14.40 -1.35 -9.64
N ILE A 122 14.16 -0.95 -8.39
CA ILE A 122 14.49 0.40 -7.91
C ILE A 122 15.98 0.42 -7.61
N ALA A 123 16.75 0.96 -8.56
CA ALA A 123 18.21 1.06 -8.43
C ALA A 123 18.64 2.10 -7.37
N PRO A 124 19.88 2.05 -6.87
CA PRO A 124 20.43 3.09 -6.02
C PRO A 124 20.45 4.47 -6.71
N CYS A 125 20.45 5.53 -5.89
CA CYS A 125 20.58 6.90 -6.37
C CYS A 125 21.80 7.07 -7.30
N GLY A 126 21.62 7.82 -8.40
CA GLY A 126 22.63 8.01 -9.45
C GLY A 126 22.59 6.99 -10.59
N LYS A 127 21.83 5.90 -10.45
CA LYS A 127 21.56 4.93 -11.53
C LYS A 127 20.12 4.96 -12.05
N MET A 128 19.27 5.81 -11.45
CA MET A 128 17.88 5.97 -11.85
C MET A 128 17.75 6.97 -13.01
N LEU A 129 16.84 6.71 -13.95
CA LEU A 129 16.53 7.65 -15.02
C LEU A 129 15.56 8.72 -14.51
N PRO A 130 15.80 10.02 -14.80
CA PRO A 130 14.83 11.08 -14.48
C PRO A 130 13.51 10.84 -15.22
N ALA A 131 12.38 11.06 -14.56
CA ALA A 131 11.06 10.89 -15.20
C ALA A 131 10.87 11.77 -16.44
N SER A 132 11.53 12.93 -16.50
CA SER A 132 11.52 13.84 -17.64
C SER A 132 12.25 13.30 -18.89
N SER A 133 13.06 12.25 -18.74
CA SER A 133 13.82 11.65 -19.84
C SER A 133 13.03 10.63 -20.66
N ILE A 134 11.84 10.24 -20.20
CA ILE A 134 11.01 9.23 -20.87
C ILE A 134 9.71 9.85 -21.38
N ALA A 135 9.27 9.40 -22.57
CA ALA A 135 7.96 9.73 -23.08
C ALA A 135 6.91 8.90 -22.34
N LYS A 136 6.07 9.58 -21.55
CA LYS A 136 5.03 8.94 -20.74
C LYS A 136 3.94 8.33 -21.63
N SER A 137 3.54 7.10 -21.33
CA SER A 137 2.45 6.43 -22.02
C SER A 137 1.12 7.17 -21.87
N ASN A 138 0.25 7.02 -22.87
CA ASN A 138 -1.06 7.67 -22.90
C ASN A 138 -2.02 7.12 -21.85
N ILE A 139 -1.82 5.87 -21.42
CA ILE A 139 -2.61 5.25 -20.37
C ILE A 139 -1.81 5.30 -19.09
N VAL A 140 -2.39 5.90 -18.04
CA VAL A 140 -1.71 6.15 -16.78
C VAL A 140 -2.55 5.65 -15.63
N VAL A 141 -1.99 4.74 -14.84
CA VAL A 141 -2.52 4.32 -13.55
C VAL A 141 -2.02 5.28 -12.48
N LYS A 142 -2.91 6.05 -11.87
CA LYS A 142 -2.58 7.01 -10.81
C LYS A 142 -3.01 6.48 -9.45
N TYR A 143 -2.11 6.58 -8.48
CA TYR A 143 -2.37 6.31 -7.07
C TYR A 143 -2.50 7.62 -6.28
N GLU A 144 -3.69 7.88 -5.77
CA GLU A 144 -3.99 9.06 -4.97
C GLU A 144 -4.28 8.65 -3.53
N TYR A 145 -3.34 8.92 -2.63
CA TYR A 145 -3.47 8.62 -1.21
C TYR A 145 -4.09 9.80 -0.46
N GLY A 146 -5.12 9.53 0.34
CA GLY A 146 -5.68 10.51 1.26
C GLY A 146 -4.94 10.56 2.60
N SER A 147 -5.40 11.44 3.48
CA SER A 147 -4.88 11.55 4.85
C SER A 147 -5.28 10.33 5.69
N LYS A 148 -4.38 9.88 6.57
CA LYS A 148 -4.70 8.84 7.55
C LYS A 148 -5.69 9.36 8.59
N ASN A 149 -6.55 8.49 9.10
CA ASN A 149 -7.42 8.80 10.23
C ASN A 149 -6.75 8.41 11.58
N LEU A 150 -7.49 8.61 12.68
CA LEU A 150 -7.02 8.30 14.04
C LEU A 150 -6.80 6.80 14.30
N PHE A 151 -7.34 5.93 13.45
CA PHE A 151 -7.20 4.47 13.51
C PHE A 151 -6.11 3.95 12.58
N ASP A 152 -5.26 4.84 12.05
CA ASP A 152 -4.23 4.52 11.06
C ASP A 152 -4.79 3.87 9.78
N VAL A 153 -6.07 4.11 9.47
CA VAL A 153 -6.70 3.73 8.20
C VAL A 153 -6.58 4.89 7.22
N ARG A 154 -6.22 4.58 5.98
CA ARG A 154 -6.01 5.55 4.91
C ARG A 154 -6.87 5.22 3.70
N PRO A 155 -7.70 6.16 3.20
CA PRO A 155 -8.34 6.01 1.91
C PRO A 155 -7.32 6.20 0.78
N PHE A 156 -7.48 5.48 -0.31
CA PHE A 156 -6.77 5.75 -1.55
C PHE A 156 -7.65 5.46 -2.75
N THR A 157 -7.35 6.15 -3.85
CA THR A 157 -8.02 5.96 -5.13
C THR A 157 -7.00 5.55 -6.17
N VAL A 158 -7.29 4.46 -6.88
CA VAL A 158 -6.56 4.06 -8.09
C VAL A 158 -7.40 4.47 -9.29
N SER A 159 -6.84 5.19 -10.24
CA SER A 159 -7.54 5.53 -11.47
C SER A 159 -6.69 5.20 -12.69
N VAL A 160 -7.31 4.66 -13.73
CA VAL A 160 -6.71 4.46 -15.04
C VAL A 160 -7.20 5.58 -15.94
N VAL A 161 -6.30 6.44 -16.38
CA VAL A 161 -6.61 7.68 -17.11
C VAL A 161 -5.97 7.64 -18.48
N ASN A 162 -6.74 7.95 -19.52
CA ASN A 162 -6.19 8.30 -20.83
C ASN A 162 -5.76 9.77 -20.78
N THR A 163 -4.46 10.05 -20.79
CA THR A 163 -3.95 11.43 -20.67
C THR A 163 -4.10 12.25 -21.94
N GLN A 164 -4.37 11.64 -23.09
CA GLN A 164 -4.66 12.40 -24.31
C GLN A 164 -6.07 12.98 -24.29
N THR A 165 -7.04 12.22 -23.79
CA THR A 165 -8.46 12.63 -23.76
C THR A 165 -8.89 13.20 -22.40
N GLY A 166 -8.14 12.90 -21.33
CA GLY A 166 -8.51 13.19 -19.95
C GLY A 166 -9.54 12.21 -19.37
N GLU A 167 -9.92 11.18 -20.12
CA GLU A 167 -10.96 10.22 -19.72
C GLU A 167 -10.48 9.25 -18.64
N ILE A 168 -11.35 8.96 -17.66
CA ILE A 168 -11.12 7.92 -16.63
C ILE A 168 -11.70 6.60 -17.14
N LEU A 169 -10.84 5.65 -17.45
CA LEU A 169 -11.18 4.33 -18.00
C LEU A 169 -11.51 3.30 -16.91
N ALA A 170 -10.97 3.50 -15.72
CA ALA A 170 -11.30 2.70 -14.55
C ALA A 170 -10.98 3.49 -13.28
N GLN A 171 -11.71 3.22 -12.20
CA GLN A 171 -11.46 3.83 -10.91
C GLN A 171 -11.82 2.86 -9.80
N GLN A 172 -10.94 2.73 -8.81
CA GLN A 172 -11.18 1.98 -7.59
C GLN A 172 -10.93 2.89 -6.40
N HIS A 173 -11.89 2.95 -5.49
CA HIS A 173 -11.73 3.54 -4.17
C HIS A 173 -11.54 2.42 -3.14
N SER A 174 -10.47 2.50 -2.37
CA SER A 174 -10.08 1.47 -1.39
C SER A 174 -9.50 2.09 -0.13
N PHE A 175 -9.22 1.23 0.85
CA PHE A 175 -8.64 1.62 2.13
C PHE A 175 -7.43 0.75 2.44
N GLN A 176 -6.47 1.35 3.13
CA GLN A 176 -5.25 0.70 3.60
C GLN A 176 -5.15 0.86 5.11
N LEU A 177 -4.94 -0.24 5.83
CA LEU A 177 -4.57 -0.21 7.23
C LEU A 177 -3.05 -0.05 7.35
N LEU A 178 -2.59 1.00 8.03
CA LEU A 178 -1.18 1.23 8.31
C LEU A 178 -0.85 0.51 9.62
N LEU A 179 -0.03 -0.55 9.59
CA LEU A 179 0.17 -1.44 10.75
C LEU A 179 1.03 -0.83 11.89
N GLY A 180 1.23 0.49 11.91
CA GLY A 180 1.98 1.19 12.95
C GLY A 180 1.38 0.93 14.34
N ASN A 181 2.22 0.46 15.27
CA ASN A 181 1.90 0.15 16.67
C ASN A 181 0.87 -0.99 16.90
N MET A 182 0.63 -1.88 15.94
CA MET A 182 -0.18 -3.08 16.21
C MET A 182 0.65 -4.16 16.91
N SER A 183 0.03 -4.87 17.85
CA SER A 183 0.65 -5.99 18.57
C SER A 183 0.84 -7.24 17.71
N ASN A 184 0.03 -7.40 16.65
CA ASN A 184 0.17 -8.46 15.65
C ASN A 184 0.01 -7.89 14.23
N PRO A 185 1.10 -7.71 13.47
CA PRO A 185 1.02 -7.20 12.10
C PRO A 185 0.62 -8.33 11.13
N LYS A 186 -0.66 -8.71 11.12
CA LYS A 186 -1.22 -9.42 9.95
C LYS A 186 -1.56 -8.40 8.88
N ILE A 187 -1.08 -8.65 7.67
CA ILE A 187 -1.30 -7.77 6.52
C ILE A 187 -2.70 -8.06 5.96
N GLU A 188 -3.64 -7.14 6.18
CA GLU A 188 -4.96 -7.19 5.58
C GLU A 188 -5.17 -5.94 4.71
N CYS A 189 -5.30 -6.14 3.40
CA CYS A 189 -5.69 -5.12 2.44
C CYS A 189 -7.09 -5.44 1.91
N CYS A 190 -7.99 -4.46 1.93
CA CYS A 190 -9.30 -4.57 1.31
C CYS A 190 -9.27 -3.96 -0.09
N THR A 191 -9.49 -4.78 -1.11
CA THR A 191 -9.84 -4.32 -2.46
C THR A 191 -11.33 -4.59 -2.72
N ALA A 192 -11.92 -3.84 -3.65
CA ALA A 192 -13.34 -3.98 -3.99
C ALA A 192 -13.72 -5.40 -4.53
N GLY A 193 -12.75 -6.27 -4.80
CA GLY A 193 -12.95 -7.69 -5.14
C GLY A 193 -12.62 -8.70 -4.03
N ALA A 194 -12.04 -8.29 -2.89
CA ALA A 194 -11.67 -9.22 -1.81
C ALA A 194 -12.91 -9.83 -1.11
N HIS A 195 -14.05 -9.12 -1.12
CA HIS A 195 -15.32 -9.63 -0.60
C HIS A 195 -15.92 -10.78 -1.42
N LEU A 196 -15.55 -10.93 -2.69
CA LEU A 196 -16.04 -12.06 -3.51
C LEU A 196 -15.30 -13.36 -3.18
N LYS A 197 -13.99 -13.29 -2.90
CA LYS A 197 -13.19 -14.48 -2.56
C LYS A 197 -13.48 -15.06 -1.18
N ALA A 198 -13.81 -14.21 -0.20
CA ALA A 198 -14.16 -14.66 1.15
C ALA A 198 -15.48 -15.45 1.20
N ARG A 199 -16.35 -15.32 0.18
CA ARG A 199 -17.64 -16.02 0.09
C ARG A 199 -17.53 -17.38 -0.59
N GLU A 200 -16.57 -17.57 -1.50
CA GLU A 200 -16.29 -18.87 -2.14
C GLU A 200 -15.53 -19.83 -1.22
N SER A 201 -14.76 -19.34 -0.25
CA SER A 201 -14.11 -20.17 0.77
C SER A 201 -15.01 -20.55 1.96
N ALA A 202 -16.27 -20.13 1.94
CA ALA A 202 -17.28 -20.42 2.96
C ALA A 202 -18.46 -21.26 2.41
N SER A 203 -18.32 -21.82 1.20
CA SER A 203 -19.24 -22.78 0.58
C SER A 203 -18.50 -24.10 0.31
#